data_AF-A0A2M7XUT5-F1
#
_entry.id   AF-A0A2M7XUT5-F1
#
_cell.length_a   1.000
_cell.length_b   1.000
_cell.length_c   1.000
_cell.angle_alpha   90.00
_cell.angle_beta   90.00
_cell.angle_gamma   90.00
#
_symmetry.space_group_name_H-M   'P 1'
#
loop_
_entity.id
_entity.type
_entity.pdbx_description
1 polymer ?
#
loop_
_entity_poly.entity_id
_entity_poly.type
_entity_poly.pdbx_seq_one_letter_code
_entity_poly.pdbx_strand_id
1 'polypeptide(L)'
;AFVAGIYLVYRAGWPIVIIGLLSLLFGMIYTAGPFPLAYLGIADLFAFLFFGPIALAGTYYAQTLDMNWVVLVAGIAPGCFSIALLTVNNLRDVDEDRGTNKKTLIVRLGKSYGRSQYLVSMILAALIPIVLWQMTSSHSGVLITLLALIFSIPAIRGMFGGAQGRGLNQTLA
;
A
#
# COMPACT_ATOMS: atom_id res chain seq x y z
N ALA A 1 10.85 -13.33 14.66
CA ALA A 1 9.48 -13.43 14.12
C ALA A 1 8.59 -14.39 14.92
N PHE A 2 8.96 -15.66 15.07
CA PHE A 2 8.10 -16.68 15.73
C PHE A 2 7.71 -16.33 17.17
N VAL A 3 8.66 -15.90 18.00
CA VAL A 3 8.40 -15.48 19.40
C VAL A 3 7.42 -14.30 19.47
N ALA A 4 7.59 -13.29 18.61
CA ALA A 4 6.67 -12.16 18.53
C ALA A 4 5.27 -12.59 18.08
N GLY A 5 5.18 -13.53 17.12
CA GLY A 5 3.92 -14.12 16.69
C GLY A 5 3.19 -14.85 17.83
N ILE A 6 3.90 -15.68 18.59
CA ILE A 6 3.34 -16.35 19.78
C ILE A 6 2.83 -15.33 20.79
N TYR A 7 3.60 -14.28 21.07
CA TYR A 7 3.17 -13.23 21.98
C TYR A 7 1.89 -12.53 21.51
N LEU A 8 1.79 -12.19 20.22
CA LEU A 8 0.60 -11.56 19.66
C LEU A 8 -0.63 -12.49 19.73
N VAL A 9 -0.46 -13.78 19.49
CA VAL A 9 -1.54 -14.78 19.64
C VAL A 9 -1.95 -14.94 21.09
N TYR A 10 -0.98 -14.97 22.01
CA TYR A 10 -1.27 -14.99 23.45
C TYR A 10 -2.06 -13.75 23.89
N ARG A 11 -1.72 -12.57 23.35
CA ARG A 11 -2.38 -11.32 23.71
C ARG A 11 -3.77 -11.16 23.08
N ALA A 12 -3.88 -11.38 21.77
CA ALA A 12 -5.03 -11.01 20.96
C ALA A 12 -5.80 -12.19 20.34
N GLY A 13 -5.37 -13.42 20.64
CA GLY A 13 -6.11 -14.63 20.33
C GLY A 13 -6.05 -15.08 18.87
N TRP A 14 -7.00 -15.94 18.51
CA TRP A 14 -7.07 -16.61 17.21
C TRP A 14 -7.21 -15.69 15.98
N PRO A 15 -7.78 -14.46 16.02
CA PRO A 15 -7.84 -13.60 14.83
C PRO A 15 -6.45 -13.29 14.25
N ILE A 16 -5.43 -13.14 15.11
CA ILE A 16 -4.04 -12.92 14.67
C ILE A 16 -3.51 -14.12 13.88
N VAL A 17 -3.88 -15.34 14.25
CA VAL A 17 -3.48 -16.56 13.52
C VAL A 17 -4.05 -16.52 12.11
N ILE A 18 -5.32 -16.16 11.94
CA ILE A 18 -5.95 -16.07 10.62
C ILE A 18 -5.29 -15.00 9.76
N ILE A 19 -5.10 -13.79 10.30
CA ILE A 19 -4.43 -12.70 9.57
C ILE A 19 -3.02 -13.13 9.15
N GLY A 20 -2.27 -13.78 10.05
CA GLY A 20 -0.93 -14.30 9.77
C GLY A 20 -0.91 -15.35 8.67
N LEU A 21 -1.79 -16.36 8.74
CA LEU A 21 -1.88 -17.41 7.74
C LEU A 21 -2.31 -16.86 6.37
N LEU A 22 -3.30 -15.96 6.33
CA LEU A 22 -3.69 -15.30 5.09
C LEU A 22 -2.54 -14.46 4.51
N SER A 23 -1.81 -13.72 5.36
CA SER A 23 -0.65 -12.92 4.91
C SER A 23 0.45 -13.80 4.31
N LEU A 24 0.72 -14.96 4.91
CA LEU A 24 1.68 -15.94 4.36
C LEU A 24 1.19 -16.52 3.03
N LEU A 25 -0.08 -16.91 2.97
CA LEU A 25 -0.69 -17.46 1.75
C LEU A 25 -0.63 -16.46 0.61
N PHE A 26 -1.09 -15.23 0.83
CA PHE A 26 -1.06 -14.18 -0.19
C PHE A 26 0.35 -13.75 -0.53
N GLY A 27 1.27 -13.69 0.45
CA GLY A 27 2.69 -13.44 0.19
C GLY A 27 3.32 -14.51 -0.72
N MET A 28 2.95 -15.78 -0.53
CA MET A 28 3.39 -16.88 -1.39
C MET A 28 2.79 -16.76 -2.80
N ILE A 29 1.46 -16.60 -2.92
CA ILE A 29 0.78 -16.52 -4.22
C ILE A 29 1.13 -15.21 -4.96
N TYR A 30 1.65 -14.20 -4.24
CA TYR A 30 2.09 -12.94 -4.85
C TYR A 30 3.24 -13.14 -5.84
N THR A 31 4.24 -13.97 -5.48
CA THR A 31 5.45 -14.20 -6.28
C THR A 31 5.58 -15.61 -6.85
N ALA A 32 4.98 -16.60 -6.21
CA ALA A 32 5.16 -18.02 -6.52
C ALA A 32 3.86 -18.69 -6.96
N GLY A 33 4.00 -19.91 -7.50
CA GLY A 33 2.88 -20.72 -7.99
C GLY A 33 2.59 -20.51 -9.49
N PRO A 34 1.59 -21.24 -10.03
CA PRO A 34 1.31 -21.26 -11.47
C PRO A 34 0.75 -19.93 -12.02
N PHE A 35 0.20 -19.08 -11.15
CA PHE A 35 -0.40 -17.79 -11.52
C PHE A 35 -0.06 -16.69 -10.50
N PRO A 36 1.17 -16.15 -10.50
CA PRO A 36 1.58 -15.15 -9.52
C PRO A 36 0.75 -13.86 -9.64
N LEU A 37 0.23 -13.33 -8.53
CA LEU A 37 -0.64 -12.13 -8.55
C LEU A 37 0.07 -10.92 -9.17
N ALA A 38 1.38 -10.80 -8.94
CA ALA A 38 2.24 -9.77 -9.54
C ALA A 38 2.19 -9.75 -11.08
N TYR A 39 1.81 -10.87 -11.71
CA TYR A 39 1.79 -11.05 -13.15
C TYR A 39 0.37 -10.89 -13.72
N LEU A 40 -0.65 -10.91 -12.87
CA LEU A 40 -2.07 -10.87 -13.25
C LEU A 40 -2.68 -9.47 -13.21
N GLY A 41 -1.97 -8.47 -12.67
CA GLY A 41 -2.47 -7.10 -12.56
C GLY A 41 -3.46 -6.89 -11.41
N ILE A 42 -3.57 -7.82 -10.47
CA ILE A 42 -4.39 -7.71 -9.26
C ILE A 42 -3.54 -7.50 -8.00
N ALA A 43 -2.21 -7.53 -8.15
CA ALA A 43 -1.22 -7.33 -7.09
C ALA A 43 -1.47 -6.07 -6.26
N ASP A 44 -1.81 -4.97 -6.93
CA ASP A 44 -2.04 -3.66 -6.34
C ASP A 44 -3.18 -3.68 -5.31
N LEU A 45 -4.23 -4.46 -5.55
CA LEU A 45 -5.35 -4.63 -4.62
C LEU A 45 -4.91 -5.37 -3.34
N PHE A 46 -4.15 -6.44 -3.50
CA PHE A 46 -3.64 -7.19 -2.35
C PHE A 46 -2.61 -6.39 -1.55
N ALA A 47 -1.72 -5.67 -2.23
CA ALA A 47 -0.79 -4.75 -1.60
C ALA A 47 -1.55 -3.67 -0.80
N PHE A 48 -2.58 -3.07 -1.39
CA PHE A 48 -3.44 -2.10 -0.70
C PHE A 48 -4.08 -2.66 0.56
N LEU A 49 -4.70 -3.85 0.49
CA LEU A 49 -5.41 -4.44 1.62
C LEU A 49 -4.45 -4.86 2.73
N PHE A 50 -3.38 -5.58 2.39
CA PHE A 50 -2.47 -6.19 3.37
C PHE A 50 -1.44 -5.22 3.93
N PHE A 51 -1.08 -4.14 3.23
CA PHE A 51 -0.24 -3.06 3.79
C PHE A 51 -1.04 -1.85 4.29
N GLY A 52 -2.36 -1.85 4.07
CA GLY A 52 -3.24 -0.77 4.48
C GLY A 52 -4.24 -1.20 5.55
N PRO A 53 -5.56 -1.32 5.22
CA PRO A 53 -6.61 -1.59 6.20
C PRO A 53 -6.37 -2.82 7.09
N ILE A 54 -5.91 -3.95 6.52
CA ILE A 54 -5.72 -5.19 7.28
C ILE A 54 -4.55 -5.05 8.26
N ALA A 55 -3.41 -4.52 7.81
CA ALA A 55 -2.25 -4.30 8.67
C ALA A 55 -2.56 -3.34 9.82
N LEU A 56 -3.22 -2.23 9.53
CA LEU A 56 -3.53 -1.24 10.57
C LEU A 56 -4.58 -1.75 11.56
N ALA A 57 -5.66 -2.38 11.06
CA ALA A 57 -6.68 -2.97 11.93
C ALA A 57 -6.13 -4.11 12.78
N GLY A 58 -5.27 -4.96 12.22
CA GLY A 58 -4.59 -6.03 12.97
C GLY A 58 -3.68 -5.47 14.08
N THR A 59 -2.94 -4.41 13.78
CA THR A 59 -2.07 -3.74 14.75
C THR A 59 -2.88 -3.09 15.87
N TYR A 60 -3.95 -2.37 15.52
CA TYR A 60 -4.86 -1.76 16.49
C TYR A 60 -5.50 -2.81 17.39
N TYR A 61 -6.08 -3.86 16.78
CA TYR A 61 -6.71 -4.94 17.52
C TYR A 61 -5.75 -5.63 18.47
N ALA A 62 -4.49 -5.87 18.06
CA ALA A 62 -3.48 -6.45 18.94
C ALA A 62 -3.18 -5.61 20.19
N GLN A 63 -3.34 -4.28 20.09
CA GLN A 63 -3.07 -3.33 21.16
C GLN A 63 -4.30 -3.09 22.06
N THR A 64 -5.48 -2.92 21.46
CA THR A 64 -6.70 -2.49 22.16
C THR A 64 -7.64 -3.63 22.49
N LEU A 65 -7.53 -4.77 21.79
CA LEU A 65 -8.52 -5.85 21.71
C LEU A 65 -9.92 -5.41 21.27
N ASP A 66 -10.00 -4.25 20.63
CA ASP A 66 -11.24 -3.74 20.08
C ASP A 66 -11.09 -3.55 18.57
N MET A 67 -12.22 -3.57 17.87
CA MET A 67 -12.27 -3.34 16.44
C MET A 67 -13.17 -2.15 16.14
N ASN A 68 -12.57 -1.09 15.60
CA ASN A 68 -13.28 0.10 15.18
C ASN A 68 -13.12 0.30 13.68
N TRP A 69 -14.24 0.50 12.97
CA TRP A 69 -14.25 0.71 11.53
C TRP A 69 -13.44 1.94 11.10
N VAL A 70 -13.30 2.94 11.97
CA VAL A 70 -12.45 4.13 11.76
C VAL A 70 -11.01 3.72 11.46
N VAL A 71 -10.53 2.63 12.05
CA VAL A 71 -9.16 2.11 11.83
C VAL A 71 -9.02 1.52 10.43
N LEU A 72 -10.05 0.88 9.89
CA LEU A 72 -10.03 0.40 8.50
C LEU A 72 -9.91 1.57 7.53
N VAL A 73 -10.63 2.68 7.79
CA VAL A 73 -10.51 3.92 7.02
C VAL A 73 -9.12 4.52 7.16
N ALA A 74 -8.57 4.56 8.38
CA ALA A 74 -7.23 5.06 8.61
C ALA A 74 -6.17 4.27 7.82
N GLY A 75 -6.38 2.96 7.65
CA GLY A 75 -5.50 2.09 6.88
C GLY A 75 -5.52 2.32 5.37
N ILE A 76 -6.50 3.06 4.84
CA ILE A 76 -6.55 3.43 3.42
C ILE A 76 -5.31 4.26 3.05
N ALA A 77 -4.84 5.15 3.91
CA ALA A 77 -3.67 6.00 3.63
C ALA A 77 -2.38 5.18 3.38
N PRO A 78 -1.91 4.33 4.31
CA PRO A 78 -0.75 3.47 4.05
C PRO A 78 -0.97 2.47 2.91
N GLY A 79 -2.21 2.01 2.70
CA GLY A 79 -2.56 1.19 1.52
C GLY A 79 -2.32 1.95 0.21
N CYS A 80 -2.77 3.20 0.11
CA CYS A 80 -2.54 4.05 -1.04
C CYS A 80 -1.04 4.36 -1.26
N PHE A 81 -0.27 4.60 -0.19
CA PHE A 81 1.18 4.75 -0.32
C PHE A 81 1.86 3.47 -0.84
N SER A 82 1.36 2.30 -0.43
CA SER A 82 1.85 1.01 -0.94
C SER A 82 1.58 0.84 -2.43
N ILE A 83 0.38 1.24 -2.90
CA ILE A 83 0.08 1.30 -4.35
C ILE A 83 1.02 2.27 -5.05
N ALA A 84 1.25 3.47 -4.50
CA ALA A 84 2.11 4.47 -5.11
C ALA A 84 3.54 3.93 -5.29
N LEU A 85 4.11 3.30 -4.27
CA LEU A 85 5.44 2.68 -4.32
C LEU A 85 5.50 1.54 -5.35
N LEU A 86 4.50 0.66 -5.36
CA LEU A 86 4.41 -0.43 -6.33
C LEU A 86 4.27 0.10 -7.77
N THR A 87 3.55 1.21 -7.94
CA THR A 87 3.36 1.88 -9.23
C THR A 87 4.69 2.43 -9.77
N VAL A 88 5.53 3.02 -8.92
CA VAL A 88 6.88 3.48 -9.31
C VAL A 88 7.73 2.30 -9.79
N ASN A 89 7.74 1.19 -9.03
CA ASN A 89 8.48 -0.02 -9.42
C ASN A 89 7.98 -0.57 -10.77
N ASN A 90 6.68 -0.70 -10.94
CA ASN A 90 6.09 -1.19 -12.18
C ASN A 90 6.32 -0.24 -13.37
N LEU A 91 6.39 1.08 -13.16
CA LEU A 91 6.73 2.05 -14.22
C LEU A 91 8.20 1.99 -14.63
N ARG A 92 9.10 1.76 -13.66
CA ARG A 92 10.53 1.59 -13.93
C ARG A 92 10.79 0.38 -14.82
N ASP A 93 10.12 -0.72 -14.52
CA ASP A 93 10.40 -2.03 -15.12
C ASP A 93 9.46 -2.36 -16.29
N VAL A 94 8.56 -1.44 -16.67
CA VAL A 94 7.49 -1.67 -17.67
C VAL A 94 7.96 -2.21 -19.03
N ASP A 95 9.12 -1.74 -19.52
CA ASP A 95 9.64 -2.14 -20.83
C ASP A 95 10.26 -3.56 -20.77
N GLU A 96 10.85 -3.93 -19.63
CA GLU A 96 11.36 -5.28 -19.36
C GLU A 96 10.21 -6.28 -19.08
N ASP A 97 9.23 -5.86 -18.28
CA ASP A 97 8.03 -6.65 -17.95
C ASP A 97 7.23 -7.01 -19.22
N ARG A 98 7.20 -6.11 -20.22
CA ARG A 98 6.60 -6.38 -21.54
C ARG A 98 7.27 -7.53 -22.28
N GLY A 99 8.60 -7.67 -22.15
CA GLY A 99 9.37 -8.73 -22.80
C GLY A 99 9.25 -10.10 -22.11
N THR A 100 8.75 -10.15 -20.87
CA THR A 100 8.78 -11.36 -20.02
C THR A 100 7.39 -11.95 -19.73
N ASN A 101 6.37 -11.62 -20.53
CA ASN A 101 4.97 -12.03 -20.33
C ASN A 101 4.34 -11.58 -19.00
N LYS A 102 4.96 -10.65 -18.27
CA LYS A 102 4.41 -10.13 -17.01
C LYS A 102 3.34 -9.07 -17.32
N LYS A 103 2.08 -9.36 -16.99
CA LYS A 103 0.92 -8.54 -17.39
C LYS A 103 0.42 -7.65 -16.24
N THR A 104 1.30 -6.79 -15.70
CA THR A 104 0.92 -5.77 -14.71
C THR A 104 -0.12 -4.79 -15.29
N LEU A 105 -0.82 -4.03 -14.43
CA LEU A 105 -1.77 -3.01 -14.88
C LEU A 105 -1.11 -1.97 -15.80
N ILE A 106 0.13 -1.59 -15.50
CA ILE A 106 0.88 -0.60 -16.27
C ILE A 106 1.31 -1.15 -17.63
N VAL A 107 1.65 -2.44 -17.71
CA VAL A 107 1.91 -3.11 -18.99
C VAL A 107 0.65 -3.10 -19.87
N ARG A 108 -0.52 -3.37 -19.29
CA ARG A 108 -1.82 -3.43 -19.99
C ARG A 108 -2.36 -2.06 -20.40
N LEU A 109 -2.30 -1.07 -19.50
CA LEU A 109 -2.95 0.24 -19.63
C LEU A 109 -1.97 1.36 -20.00
N GLY A 110 -0.67 1.09 -19.96
CA GLY A 110 0.40 1.99 -20.38
C GLY A 110 0.97 2.88 -19.26
N LYS A 111 2.08 3.56 -19.58
CA LYS A 111 2.81 4.43 -18.65
C LYS A 111 1.97 5.61 -18.15
N SER A 112 1.04 6.13 -18.98
CA SER A 112 0.13 7.23 -18.60
C SER A 112 -0.77 6.82 -17.43
N TYR A 113 -1.37 5.63 -17.51
CA TYR A 113 -2.18 5.07 -16.43
C TYR A 113 -1.37 4.96 -15.13
N GLY A 114 -0.14 4.44 -15.19
CA GLY A 114 0.73 4.36 -14.01
C GLY A 114 0.99 5.73 -13.36
N ARG A 115 1.26 6.77 -14.15
CA ARG A 115 1.45 8.13 -13.60
C ARG A 115 0.18 8.65 -12.93
N SER A 116 -0.99 8.42 -13.54
CA SER A 116 -2.28 8.78 -12.94
C SER A 116 -2.55 7.99 -11.66
N GLN A 117 -2.30 6.68 -11.65
CA GLN A 117 -2.47 5.82 -10.49
C GLN A 117 -1.61 6.26 -9.32
N TYR A 118 -0.35 6.63 -9.57
CA TYR A 118 0.54 7.20 -8.57
C TYR A 118 -0.07 8.47 -7.96
N LEU A 119 -0.46 9.42 -8.81
CA LEU A 119 -1.00 10.71 -8.34
C LEU A 119 -2.31 10.55 -7.56
N VAL A 120 -3.25 9.73 -8.07
CA VAL A 120 -4.51 9.43 -7.39
C VAL A 120 -4.24 8.79 -6.04
N SER A 121 -3.30 7.85 -5.96
CA SER A 121 -2.94 7.20 -4.70
C SER A 121 -2.39 8.21 -3.68
N MET A 122 -1.50 9.12 -4.10
CA MET A 122 -0.97 10.17 -3.23
C MET A 122 -2.06 11.13 -2.73
N ILE A 123 -2.98 11.54 -3.61
CA ILE A 123 -4.11 12.41 -3.24
C ILE A 123 -5.04 11.70 -2.26
N LEU A 124 -5.45 10.47 -2.55
CA LEU A 124 -6.32 9.70 -1.67
C LEU A 124 -5.69 9.52 -0.29
N ALA A 125 -4.41 9.17 -0.22
CA ALA A 125 -3.70 9.04 1.05
C ALA A 125 -3.74 10.32 1.88
N ALA A 126 -3.62 11.48 1.24
CA ALA A 126 -3.66 12.78 1.91
C ALA A 126 -5.06 13.26 2.30
N LEU A 127 -6.12 12.74 1.68
CA LEU A 127 -7.49 13.05 2.09
C LEU A 127 -7.91 12.30 3.36
N ILE A 128 -7.32 11.12 3.64
CA ILE A 128 -7.69 10.30 4.80
C ILE A 128 -7.55 11.03 6.14
N PRO A 129 -6.45 11.76 6.46
CA PRO A 129 -6.37 12.56 7.68
C PRO A 129 -7.54 13.53 7.88
N ILE A 130 -8.01 14.17 6.80
CA ILE A 130 -9.14 15.10 6.83
C ILE A 130 -10.43 14.34 7.15
N VAL A 131 -10.65 13.20 6.49
CA VAL A 131 -11.81 12.31 6.74
C VAL A 131 -11.81 11.81 8.19
N LEU A 132 -10.65 11.38 8.71
CA LEU A 132 -10.51 10.91 10.09
C LEU A 132 -10.79 12.02 11.11
N TRP A 133 -10.32 13.24 10.85
CA TRP A 133 -10.61 14.38 11.70
C TRP A 133 -12.12 14.65 11.77
N GLN A 134 -12.82 14.64 10.63
CA GLN A 134 -14.27 14.82 10.57
C GLN A 134 -15.03 13.69 11.30
N MET A 135 -14.60 12.43 11.10
CA MET A 135 -15.26 11.27 11.69
C MET A 135 -15.10 11.16 13.21
N THR A 136 -13.95 11.57 13.75
CA THR A 136 -13.64 11.39 15.18
C THR A 136 -13.91 12.65 16.00
N SER A 137 -13.84 13.83 15.40
CA SER A 137 -13.99 15.15 16.05
C SER A 137 -13.06 15.39 17.27
N SER A 138 -12.12 14.49 17.53
CA SER A 138 -11.39 14.40 18.81
C SER A 138 -9.87 14.38 18.66
N HIS A 139 -9.35 14.42 17.41
CA HIS A 139 -7.91 14.30 17.14
C HIS A 139 -7.43 15.22 16.00
N SER A 140 -7.52 16.54 16.19
CA SER A 140 -7.05 17.54 15.20
C SER A 140 -5.57 17.41 14.85
N GLY A 141 -4.76 16.83 15.76
CA GLY A 141 -3.34 16.53 15.50
C GLY A 141 -3.10 15.61 14.30
N VAL A 142 -4.09 14.83 13.87
CA VAL A 142 -3.96 14.00 12.65
C VAL A 142 -3.72 14.85 11.40
N LEU A 143 -4.16 16.11 11.39
CA LEU A 143 -3.93 17.03 10.26
C LEU A 143 -2.46 17.38 10.06
N ILE A 144 -1.61 17.20 11.08
CA ILE A 144 -0.15 17.39 10.95
C ILE A 144 0.43 16.43 9.91
N THR A 145 -0.17 15.25 9.69
CA THR A 145 0.31 14.31 8.66
C THR A 145 0.16 14.87 7.24
N LEU A 146 -0.64 15.92 7.03
CA LEU A 146 -0.70 16.63 5.75
C LEU A 146 0.63 17.28 5.38
N LEU A 147 1.51 17.57 6.35
CA LEU A 147 2.87 18.04 6.06
C LEU A 147 3.67 17.01 5.25
N ALA A 148 3.34 15.72 5.31
CA ALA A 148 3.94 14.70 4.47
C ALA A 148 3.75 14.98 2.96
N LEU A 149 2.70 15.71 2.58
CA LEU A 149 2.52 16.15 1.18
C LEU A 149 3.65 17.07 0.72
N ILE A 150 4.14 17.94 1.60
CA ILE A 150 5.23 18.87 1.27
C ILE A 150 6.49 18.09 0.93
N PHE A 151 6.80 17.08 1.75
CA PHE A 151 7.93 16.18 1.51
C PHE A 151 7.73 15.26 0.29
N SER A 152 6.48 15.07 -0.15
CA SER A 152 6.16 14.28 -1.34
C SER A 152 6.30 15.06 -2.66
N ILE A 153 6.44 16.40 -2.62
CA ILE A 153 6.54 17.25 -3.82
C ILE A 153 7.71 16.84 -4.74
N PRO A 154 8.94 16.59 -4.25
CA PRO A 154 10.04 16.17 -5.12
C PRO A 154 9.76 14.86 -5.84
N ALA A 155 9.18 13.87 -5.14
CA ALA A 155 8.80 12.59 -5.72
C ALA A 155 7.74 12.75 -6.81
N ILE A 156 6.71 13.57 -6.57
CA ILE A 156 5.67 13.89 -7.57
C ILE A 156 6.31 14.59 -8.78
N ARG A 157 7.19 15.59 -8.56
CA ARG A 157 7.89 16.28 -9.66
C ARG A 157 8.76 15.32 -10.46
N GLY A 158 9.47 14.40 -9.80
CA GLY A 158 10.26 13.37 -10.47
C GLY A 158 9.40 12.47 -11.38
N MET A 159 8.22 12.07 -10.90
CA MET A 159 7.28 11.23 -11.65
C MET A 159 6.76 11.89 -12.94
N PHE A 160 6.53 13.20 -12.92
CA PHE A 160 6.00 13.95 -14.06
C PHE A 160 7.06 14.72 -14.87
N GLY A 161 8.27 14.87 -14.34
CA GLY A 161 9.39 15.59 -14.94
C GLY A 161 10.13 14.85 -16.07
N GLY A 162 9.54 13.80 -16.62
CA GLY A 162 10.09 13.05 -17.75
C GLY A 162 11.02 11.88 -17.37
N ALA A 163 11.20 11.58 -16.08
CA ALA A 163 11.95 10.41 -15.65
C ALA A 163 11.35 9.10 -16.21
N GLN A 164 12.21 8.21 -16.66
CA GLN A 164 11.88 6.89 -17.19
C GLN A 164 12.91 5.85 -16.75
N GLY A 165 12.50 4.58 -16.70
CA GLY A 165 13.37 3.48 -16.28
C GLY A 165 14.02 3.79 -14.92
N ARG A 166 15.32 3.50 -14.79
CA ARG A 166 16.08 3.69 -13.55
C ARG A 166 16.10 5.13 -13.01
N GLY A 167 15.78 6.13 -13.84
CA GLY A 167 15.62 7.52 -13.38
C GLY A 167 14.49 7.69 -12.36
N LEU A 168 13.51 6.77 -12.34
CA LEU A 168 12.44 6.74 -11.35
C LEU A 168 12.90 6.27 -9.96
N ASN A 169 14.11 5.74 -9.80
CA ASN A 169 14.61 5.35 -8.46
C ASN A 169 14.73 6.55 -7.51
N GLN A 170 14.89 7.77 -8.04
CA GLN A 170 14.90 8.99 -7.23
C GLN A 170 13.56 9.29 -6.57
N THR A 171 12.46 8.68 -7.03
CA THR A 171 11.14 8.83 -6.42
C THR A 171 10.84 7.76 -5.37
N LEU A 172 11.77 6.82 -5.16
CA LEU A 172 11.74 5.79 -4.10
C LEU A 172 12.59 6.16 -2.87
N ALA A 173 13.44 7.18 -2.99
CA ALA A 173 14.36 7.65 -1.95
C ALA A 173 13.71 8.75 -1.10
#